data_AF-A0AAC8V9A1-F1
#
_entry.id   AF-A0AAC8V9A1-F1
#
_cell.length_a   1.000
_cell.length_b   1.000
_cell.length_c   1.000
_cell.angle_alpha   90.00
_cell.angle_beta   90.00
_cell.angle_gamma   90.00
#
_symmetry.space_group_name_H-M   'P 1'
#
loop_
_entity.id
_entity.type
_entity.pdbx_description
1 polymer ?
#
loop_
_entity_poly.entity_id
_entity_poly.type
_entity_poly.pdbx_seq_one_letter_code
_entity_poly.pdbx_strand_id
1 'polypeptide(L)'
;MPIAIEQLIKMFDPRSVSAECLHLIRAVPGITREQILGAFAAVAQRHPLGFDLLLARYREDRQAEQRARRAAADRVCRSPHPPYGTAVCQLTVTVALGRTLPAQRVVLAALLRKHGPRATLAAKQLADIQRQQKGLEKARVMLSEGDWRYQRNLAQHDALAGRSVALRRALADWADAEAARSPHCPRCRGSGQLLRPQPHCCDTCGGRGKISVTADHFLRSLADEGIVITPDVWRAEYPPWVNDTLNGLYQEMQRAGDALSIRLTLERQAVA
;
A
#
# COMPACT_ATOMS: atom_id res chain seq x y z
N MET A 1 -21.49 7.87 -3.89
CA MET A 1 -20.30 7.04 -3.56
C MET A 1 -19.65 7.32 -2.19
N PRO A 2 -19.18 8.54 -1.85
CA PRO A 2 -18.36 8.73 -0.64
C PRO A 2 -19.10 8.39 0.67
N ILE A 3 -20.37 8.77 0.80
CA ILE A 3 -21.23 8.49 1.97
C ILE A 3 -21.47 6.97 2.15
N ALA A 4 -21.63 6.23 1.04
CA ALA A 4 -21.88 4.79 1.08
C ALA A 4 -20.63 3.98 1.50
N ILE A 5 -19.46 4.37 0.99
CA ILE A 5 -18.16 3.81 1.41
C ILE A 5 -17.89 4.15 2.88
N GLU A 6 -18.22 5.36 3.30
CA GLU A 6 -18.11 5.81 4.70
C GLU A 6 -18.98 4.99 5.66
N GLN A 7 -20.24 4.70 5.31
CA GLN A 7 -21.09 3.82 6.13
C GLN A 7 -20.56 2.38 6.17
N LEU A 8 -19.96 1.92 5.08
CA LEU A 8 -19.34 0.60 4.99
C LEU A 8 -18.10 0.48 5.89
N ILE A 9 -17.30 1.54 6.00
CA ILE A 9 -16.18 1.62 6.95
C ILE A 9 -16.71 1.73 8.40
N LYS A 10 -17.63 2.67 8.66
CA LYS A 10 -18.14 2.98 10.01
C LYS A 10 -18.93 1.86 10.69
N MET A 11 -19.73 1.10 9.94
CA MET A 11 -20.60 0.07 10.52
C MET A 11 -19.83 -1.09 11.16
N PHE A 12 -18.58 -1.29 10.75
CA PHE A 12 -17.80 -2.44 11.19
C PHE A 12 -16.45 -2.09 11.80
N ASP A 13 -15.97 -0.86 11.64
CA ASP A 13 -14.84 -0.34 12.41
C ASP A 13 -15.04 1.14 12.75
N PRO A 14 -15.70 1.45 13.89
CA PRO A 14 -15.99 2.83 14.28
C PRO A 14 -14.73 3.66 14.61
N ARG A 15 -13.53 3.05 14.66
CA ARG A 15 -12.27 3.72 15.05
C ARG A 15 -11.28 3.95 13.89
N SER A 16 -11.52 3.43 12.68
CA SER A 16 -10.51 3.41 11.59
C SER A 16 -10.62 4.52 10.53
N VAL A 17 -11.35 5.60 10.79
CA VAL A 17 -11.55 6.68 9.81
C VAL A 17 -10.22 7.41 9.53
N SER A 18 -9.66 7.24 8.33
CA SER A 18 -8.44 7.92 7.87
C SER A 18 -8.68 9.42 7.64
N ALA A 19 -7.61 10.22 7.65
CA ALA A 19 -7.68 11.67 7.45
C ALA A 19 -8.31 12.10 6.11
N GLU A 20 -8.25 11.25 5.08
CA GLU A 20 -8.88 11.50 3.76
C GLU A 20 -10.41 11.34 3.82
N CYS A 21 -10.93 10.65 4.83
CA CYS A 21 -12.37 10.55 5.10
C CYS A 21 -12.88 11.68 6.01
N LEU A 22 -12.01 12.58 6.49
CA LEU A 22 -12.40 13.64 7.45
C LEU A 22 -13.25 14.77 6.83
N HIS A 23 -13.32 14.87 5.50
CA HIS A 23 -14.21 15.84 4.83
C HIS A 23 -15.61 15.28 4.53
N LEU A 24 -15.82 13.99 4.77
CA LEU A 24 -17.07 13.29 4.49
C LEU A 24 -17.90 13.06 5.77
N ILE A 25 -17.36 13.43 6.93
CA ILE A 25 -17.87 13.13 8.28
C ILE A 25 -19.21 13.81 8.57
N ARG A 26 -20.34 13.20 8.21
CA ARG A 26 -21.55 13.24 9.04
C ARG A 26 -22.25 11.90 8.93
N ALA A 27 -22.41 11.22 10.07
CA ALA A 27 -23.36 10.12 10.18
C ALA A 27 -24.71 10.62 9.65
N VAL A 28 -25.30 9.91 8.69
CA VAL A 28 -26.54 10.36 8.04
C VAL A 28 -27.66 10.27 9.10
N PRO A 29 -28.28 11.38 9.50
CA PRO A 29 -29.39 11.33 10.43
C PRO A 29 -30.56 10.58 9.79
N GLY A 30 -31.12 9.59 10.50
CA GLY A 30 -32.37 8.91 10.11
C GLY A 30 -32.24 7.54 9.43
N ILE A 31 -31.12 6.81 9.55
CA ILE A 31 -31.01 5.41 9.07
C ILE A 31 -30.58 4.52 10.23
N THR A 32 -31.29 3.41 10.48
CA THR A 32 -30.94 2.42 11.52
C THR A 32 -29.85 1.45 11.05
N ARG A 33 -29.20 0.76 11.99
CA ARG A 33 -28.17 -0.23 11.68
C ARG A 33 -28.72 -1.37 10.82
N GLU A 34 -29.94 -1.82 11.11
CA GLU A 34 -30.63 -2.90 10.41
C GLU A 34 -30.90 -2.52 8.95
N GLN A 35 -31.26 -1.27 8.68
CA GLN A 35 -31.47 -0.75 7.32
C GLN A 35 -30.16 -0.70 6.54
N ILE A 36 -29.05 -0.30 7.17
CA ILE A 36 -27.73 -0.33 6.53
C ILE A 36 -27.33 -1.77 6.20
N LEU A 37 -27.53 -2.72 7.13
CA LEU A 37 -27.25 -4.14 6.89
C LEU A 37 -28.13 -4.72 5.77
N GLY A 38 -29.42 -4.38 5.74
CA GLY A 38 -30.35 -4.76 4.68
C GLY A 38 -29.93 -4.21 3.32
N ALA A 39 -29.50 -2.95 3.27
CA ALA A 39 -28.95 -2.34 2.06
C ALA A 39 -27.69 -3.08 1.57
N PHE A 40 -26.82 -3.47 2.49
CA PHE A 40 -25.58 -4.19 2.15
C PHE A 40 -25.88 -5.58 1.61
N ALA A 41 -26.78 -6.32 2.26
CA ALA A 41 -27.20 -7.63 1.79
C ALA A 41 -27.82 -7.56 0.39
N ALA A 42 -28.69 -6.58 0.14
CA ALA A 42 -29.31 -6.39 -1.17
C ALA A 42 -28.29 -6.07 -2.28
N VAL A 43 -27.29 -5.23 -1.98
CA VAL A 43 -26.23 -4.90 -2.95
C VAL A 43 -25.29 -6.09 -3.16
N ALA A 44 -24.92 -6.81 -2.10
CA ALA A 44 -24.07 -8.00 -2.18
C ALA A 44 -24.69 -9.09 -3.07
N GLN A 45 -26.02 -9.24 -3.04
CA GLN A 45 -26.73 -10.18 -3.91
C GLN A 45 -26.72 -9.75 -5.38
N ARG A 46 -26.87 -8.45 -5.67
CA ARG A 46 -26.98 -7.93 -7.04
C ARG A 46 -25.63 -7.66 -7.72
N HIS A 47 -24.62 -7.27 -6.92
CA HIS A 47 -23.28 -6.89 -7.38
C HIS A 47 -22.20 -7.57 -6.51
N PRO A 48 -22.11 -8.92 -6.50
CA PRO A 48 -21.26 -9.65 -5.57
C PRO A 48 -19.78 -9.29 -5.71
N LEU A 49 -19.24 -9.29 -6.93
CA LEU A 49 -17.84 -8.95 -7.18
C LEU A 49 -17.54 -7.50 -6.80
N GLY A 50 -18.36 -6.54 -7.25
CA GLY A 50 -18.20 -5.13 -6.91
C GLY A 50 -18.24 -4.88 -5.39
N PHE A 51 -19.17 -5.52 -4.69
CA PHE A 51 -19.29 -5.40 -3.24
C PHE A 51 -18.10 -6.02 -2.49
N ASP A 52 -17.64 -7.20 -2.91
CA ASP A 52 -16.45 -7.83 -2.35
C ASP A 52 -15.18 -7.00 -2.58
N LEU A 53 -15.05 -6.37 -3.76
CA LEU A 53 -13.96 -5.43 -4.05
C LEU A 53 -14.02 -4.18 -3.15
N LEU A 54 -15.21 -3.63 -2.88
CA LEU A 54 -15.38 -2.50 -1.96
C LEU A 54 -14.97 -2.89 -0.53
N LEU A 55 -15.43 -4.05 -0.03
CA LEU A 55 -15.03 -4.57 1.29
C LEU A 55 -13.52 -4.80 1.35
N ALA A 56 -12.93 -5.45 0.34
CA ALA A 56 -11.50 -5.75 0.30
C ALA A 56 -10.62 -4.49 0.21
N ARG A 57 -11.09 -3.46 -0.51
CA ARG A 57 -10.35 -2.21 -0.74
C ARG A 57 -10.43 -1.25 0.45
N TYR A 58 -11.62 -1.09 1.04
CA TYR A 58 -11.85 -0.07 2.05
C TYR A 58 -11.85 -0.60 3.48
N ARG A 59 -12.03 -1.92 3.68
CA ARG A 59 -12.01 -2.55 5.01
C ARG A 59 -10.89 -3.55 5.21
N GLU A 60 -10.08 -3.78 4.17
CA GLU A 60 -9.06 -4.82 4.19
C GLU A 60 -9.64 -6.22 4.52
N ASP A 61 -10.91 -6.46 4.15
CA ASP A 61 -11.58 -7.75 4.38
C ASP A 61 -10.93 -8.85 3.53
N ARG A 62 -10.20 -9.75 4.20
CA ARG A 62 -9.46 -10.84 3.56
C ARG A 62 -10.37 -11.89 2.91
N GLN A 63 -11.55 -12.14 3.48
CA GLN A 63 -12.49 -13.12 2.91
C GLN A 63 -13.14 -12.55 1.65
N ALA A 64 -13.55 -11.29 1.69
CA ALA A 64 -14.07 -10.58 0.52
C ALA A 64 -13.02 -10.52 -0.60
N GLU A 65 -11.75 -10.23 -0.25
CA GLU A 65 -10.67 -10.28 -1.22
C GLU A 65 -10.51 -11.65 -1.88
N GLN A 66 -10.51 -12.74 -1.08
CA GLN A 66 -10.39 -14.09 -1.62
C GLN A 66 -11.54 -14.42 -2.59
N ARG A 67 -12.78 -14.02 -2.25
CA ARG A 67 -13.93 -14.18 -3.14
C ARG A 67 -13.78 -13.35 -4.41
N ALA A 68 -13.38 -12.08 -4.31
CA ALA A 68 -13.13 -11.22 -5.47
C ALA A 68 -12.04 -11.78 -6.39
N ARG A 69 -10.94 -12.29 -5.83
CA ARG A 69 -9.84 -12.92 -6.56
C ARG A 69 -10.28 -14.17 -7.32
N ARG A 70 -11.12 -15.01 -6.70
CA ARG A 70 -11.70 -16.20 -7.34
C ARG A 70 -12.65 -15.81 -8.46
N ALA A 71 -13.58 -14.90 -8.21
CA ALA A 71 -14.52 -14.44 -9.22
C ALA A 71 -13.82 -13.77 -10.43
N ALA A 72 -12.75 -13.00 -10.17
CA ALA A 72 -11.92 -12.44 -11.24
C ALA A 72 -11.21 -13.52 -12.06
N ALA A 73 -10.62 -14.54 -11.40
CA ALA A 73 -10.01 -15.67 -12.08
C ALA A 73 -11.02 -16.48 -12.92
N ASP A 74 -12.20 -16.77 -12.37
CA ASP A 74 -13.27 -17.48 -13.07
C ASP A 74 -13.73 -16.73 -14.32
N ARG A 75 -13.78 -15.39 -14.26
CA ARG A 75 -14.09 -14.55 -15.43
C ARG A 75 -13.01 -14.64 -16.50
N VAL A 76 -11.74 -14.68 -16.10
CA VAL A 76 -10.61 -14.87 -17.02
C VAL A 76 -10.72 -16.22 -17.70
N CYS A 77 -10.93 -17.31 -16.97
CA CYS A 77 -11.05 -18.66 -17.54
C CYS A 77 -12.20 -18.82 -18.55
N ARG A 78 -13.19 -17.91 -18.54
CA ARG A 78 -14.35 -17.91 -19.47
C ARG A 78 -14.14 -17.05 -20.72
N SER A 79 -13.02 -16.33 -20.82
CA SER A 79 -12.74 -15.38 -21.89
C SER A 79 -11.42 -15.73 -22.58
N PRO A 80 -11.22 -15.38 -23.86
CA PRO A 80 -9.89 -15.45 -24.48
C PRO A 80 -8.89 -14.60 -23.67
N HIS A 81 -7.77 -15.20 -23.29
CA HIS A 81 -6.72 -14.52 -22.53
C HIS A 81 -5.33 -15.02 -22.96
N PRO A 82 -4.28 -14.19 -22.85
CA PRO A 82 -2.92 -14.63 -23.13
C PRO A 82 -2.46 -15.70 -22.12
N PRO A 83 -1.33 -16.38 -22.38
CA PRO A 83 -0.70 -17.29 -21.41
C PRO A 83 -0.57 -16.64 -20.03
N TYR A 84 -0.66 -17.42 -18.95
CA TYR A 84 -0.58 -16.88 -17.58
C TYR A 84 -1.62 -15.80 -17.23
N GLY A 85 -2.71 -15.67 -18.01
CA GLY A 85 -3.77 -14.69 -17.78
C GLY A 85 -4.27 -14.68 -16.34
N THR A 86 -4.47 -15.84 -15.72
CA THR A 86 -4.89 -15.93 -14.31
C THR A 86 -3.90 -15.27 -13.34
N ALA A 87 -2.59 -15.47 -13.51
CA ALA A 87 -1.57 -14.85 -12.66
C ALA A 87 -1.54 -13.32 -12.84
N VAL A 88 -1.58 -12.86 -14.09
CA VAL A 88 -1.67 -11.42 -14.39
C VAL A 88 -2.98 -10.81 -13.87
N CYS A 89 -4.07 -11.57 -13.87
CA CYS A 89 -5.34 -11.17 -13.25
C CYS A 89 -5.17 -10.94 -11.76
N GLN A 90 -4.48 -11.84 -11.05
CA GLN A 90 -4.26 -11.70 -9.61
C GLN A 90 -3.45 -10.45 -9.26
N LEU A 91 -2.42 -10.13 -10.05
CA LEU A 91 -1.69 -8.87 -9.91
C LEU A 91 -2.60 -7.68 -10.24
N THR A 92 -3.41 -7.79 -11.28
CA THR A 92 -4.39 -6.76 -11.67
C THR A 92 -5.41 -6.46 -10.57
N VAL A 93 -5.92 -7.49 -9.89
CA VAL A 93 -6.79 -7.33 -8.71
C VAL A 93 -6.06 -6.60 -7.60
N THR A 94 -4.78 -6.94 -7.34
CA THR A 94 -3.95 -6.22 -6.34
C THR A 94 -3.88 -4.72 -6.67
N VAL A 95 -3.67 -4.35 -7.94
CA VAL A 95 -3.69 -2.95 -8.39
C VAL A 95 -5.08 -2.32 -8.20
N ALA A 96 -6.15 -3.01 -8.58
CA ALA A 96 -7.52 -2.54 -8.43
C ALA A 96 -7.94 -2.35 -6.96
N LEU A 97 -7.32 -3.07 -6.02
CA LEU A 97 -7.48 -2.88 -4.58
C LEU A 97 -6.60 -1.75 -4.02
N GLY A 98 -5.79 -1.08 -4.86
CA GLY A 98 -4.93 0.01 -4.44
C GLY A 98 -3.69 -0.44 -3.67
N ARG A 99 -3.33 -1.73 -3.79
CA ARG A 99 -2.22 -2.35 -3.08
C ARG A 99 -0.98 -2.41 -3.96
N THR A 100 0.17 -2.58 -3.32
CA THR A 100 1.46 -2.59 -4.00
C THR A 100 1.80 -3.98 -4.53
N LEU A 101 2.28 -4.04 -5.77
CA LEU A 101 2.81 -5.28 -6.33
C LEU A 101 4.13 -5.66 -5.63
N PRO A 102 4.50 -6.96 -5.55
CA PRO A 102 5.76 -7.40 -4.96
C PRO A 102 6.98 -6.61 -5.45
N ALA A 103 7.17 -6.48 -6.76
CA ALA A 103 8.29 -5.71 -7.32
C ALA A 103 8.21 -4.22 -6.99
N GLN A 104 7.00 -3.67 -6.90
CA GLN A 104 6.79 -2.27 -6.54
C GLN A 104 7.14 -2.00 -5.06
N ARG A 105 6.93 -2.98 -4.18
CA ARG A 105 7.29 -2.88 -2.75
C ARG A 105 8.79 -2.69 -2.57
N VAL A 106 9.62 -3.36 -3.38
CA VAL A 106 11.08 -3.21 -3.34
C VAL A 106 11.50 -1.77 -3.64
N VAL A 107 10.92 -1.17 -4.68
CA VAL A 107 11.17 0.23 -5.05
C VAL A 107 10.70 1.17 -3.94
N LEU A 108 9.50 0.96 -3.42
CA LEU A 108 8.94 1.77 -2.33
C LEU A 108 9.76 1.67 -1.05
N ALA A 109 10.21 0.49 -0.65
CA ALA A 109 11.04 0.28 0.52
C ALA A 109 12.39 1.00 0.39
N ALA A 110 13.02 0.98 -0.79
CA ALA A 110 14.22 1.76 -1.05
C ALA A 110 13.96 3.27 -0.90
N LEU A 111 12.84 3.77 -1.43
CA LEU A 111 12.45 5.18 -1.29
C LEU A 111 12.10 5.55 0.17
N LEU A 112 11.45 4.67 0.92
CA LEU A 112 11.11 4.86 2.33
C LEU A 112 12.36 4.94 3.21
N ARG A 113 13.38 4.11 2.93
CA ARG A 113 14.69 4.19 3.60
C ARG A 113 15.45 5.47 3.31
N LYS A 114 15.10 6.19 2.23
CA LYS A 114 15.74 7.45 1.83
C LYS A 114 14.97 8.70 2.25
N HIS A 115 13.65 8.69 2.08
CA HIS A 115 12.78 9.86 2.22
C HIS A 115 11.70 9.72 3.29
N GLY A 116 11.53 8.52 3.83
CA GLY A 116 10.51 8.25 4.84
C GLY A 116 10.78 8.99 6.16
N PRO A 117 9.74 9.18 6.99
CA PRO A 117 9.88 9.89 8.27
C PRO A 117 10.92 9.26 9.20
N ARG A 118 11.04 7.93 9.20
CA ARG A 118 12.04 7.22 10.02
C ARG A 118 13.45 7.27 9.42
N ALA A 119 13.59 7.48 8.11
CA ALA A 119 14.90 7.56 7.47
C ALA A 119 15.72 8.73 7.99
N THR A 120 15.11 9.91 8.11
CA THR A 120 15.79 11.11 8.62
C THR A 120 16.27 10.94 10.06
N LEU A 121 15.45 10.32 10.91
CA LEU A 121 15.82 10.03 12.30
C LEU A 121 16.96 9.01 12.37
N ALA A 122 16.83 7.90 11.63
CA ALA A 122 17.86 6.87 11.58
C ALA A 122 19.19 7.40 11.05
N ALA A 123 19.17 8.26 10.03
CA ALA A 123 20.38 8.89 9.47
C ALA A 123 21.13 9.72 10.52
N LYS A 124 20.41 10.52 11.33
CA LYS A 124 21.01 11.29 12.43
C LYS A 124 21.64 10.37 13.48
N GLN A 125 20.91 9.38 13.94
CA GLN A 125 21.40 8.41 14.94
C GLN A 125 22.62 7.63 14.42
N LEU A 126 22.63 7.21 13.16
CA LEU A 126 23.78 6.54 12.54
C LEU A 126 25.00 7.47 12.47
N ALA A 127 24.82 8.75 12.15
CA ALA A 127 25.90 9.73 12.12
C ALA A 127 26.49 9.96 13.53
N ASP A 128 25.64 10.02 14.56
CA ASP A 128 26.08 10.16 15.95
C ASP A 128 26.85 8.91 16.42
N ILE A 129 26.34 7.72 16.12
CA ILE A 129 27.03 6.45 16.40
C ILE A 129 28.41 6.43 15.73
N GLN A 130 28.49 6.80 14.45
CA GLN A 130 29.77 6.85 13.72
C GLN A 130 30.75 7.85 14.34
N ARG A 131 30.28 9.01 14.81
CA ARG A 131 31.11 10.00 15.51
C ARG A 131 31.66 9.44 16.82
N GLN A 132 30.83 8.77 17.60
CA GLN A 132 31.23 8.14 18.86
C GLN A 132 32.25 7.01 18.63
N GLN A 133 32.02 6.15 17.63
CA GLN A 133 32.97 5.10 17.26
C GLN A 133 34.35 5.67 16.92
N LYS A 134 34.42 6.70 16.07
CA LYS A 134 35.68 7.38 15.75
C LYS A 134 36.35 7.99 16.98
N GLY A 135 35.57 8.53 17.92
CA GLY A 135 36.09 9.08 19.18
C GLY A 135 36.72 8.00 20.06
N LEU A 136 36.04 6.87 20.23
CA LEU A 136 36.52 5.72 21.00
C LEU A 136 37.76 5.09 20.36
N GLU A 137 37.79 4.97 19.04
CA GLU A 137 38.93 4.45 18.30
C GLU A 137 40.17 5.33 18.47
N LYS A 138 40.03 6.66 18.33
CA LYS A 138 41.12 7.61 18.59
C LYS A 138 41.62 7.52 20.03
N ALA A 139 40.71 7.44 21.01
CA ALA A 139 41.08 7.31 22.41
C ALA A 139 41.80 5.98 22.69
N ARG A 140 41.42 4.90 22.00
CA ARG A 140 42.01 3.56 22.15
C ARG A 140 43.45 3.50 21.64
N VAL A 141 43.78 4.16 20.53
CA VAL A 141 45.14 4.17 19.94
C VAL A 141 46.19 4.77 20.89
N MET A 142 45.77 5.64 21.82
CA MET A 142 46.66 6.28 22.80
C MET A 142 46.87 5.43 24.06
N LEU A 143 46.31 4.21 24.14
CA LEU A 143 46.31 3.35 25.32
C LEU A 143 47.03 2.03 25.01
N SER A 144 47.68 1.46 26.03
CA SER A 144 48.20 0.09 25.96
C SER A 144 47.06 -0.94 26.03
N GLU A 145 47.21 -2.08 25.35
CA GLU A 145 46.19 -3.14 25.31
C GLU A 145 45.85 -3.72 26.69
N GLY A 146 46.82 -3.66 27.63
CA GLY A 146 46.64 -4.07 29.03
C GLY A 146 45.91 -3.05 29.91
N ASP A 147 45.64 -1.83 29.42
CA ASP A 147 44.88 -0.82 30.16
C ASP A 147 43.38 -1.18 30.16
N TRP A 148 42.74 -1.16 31.34
CA TRP A 148 41.30 -1.40 31.46
C TRP A 148 40.47 -0.42 30.60
N ARG A 149 40.98 0.79 30.36
CA ARG A 149 40.35 1.79 29.47
C ARG A 149 40.37 1.35 28.01
N TYR A 150 41.41 0.65 27.56
CA TYR A 150 41.48 0.08 26.22
C TYR A 150 40.33 -0.93 26.04
N GLN A 151 40.22 -1.88 26.96
CA GLN A 151 39.18 -2.91 26.94
C GLN A 151 37.77 -2.32 27.01
N ARG A 152 37.57 -1.31 27.87
CA ARG A 152 36.29 -0.58 27.94
C ARG A 152 35.95 0.11 26.63
N ASN A 153 36.90 0.82 26.02
CA ASN A 153 36.67 1.55 24.77
C ASN A 153 36.36 0.60 23.60
N LEU A 154 37.05 -0.55 23.54
CA LEU A 154 36.77 -1.62 22.57
C LEU A 154 35.35 -2.17 22.75
N ALA A 155 34.97 -2.56 23.98
CA ALA A 155 33.63 -3.06 24.26
C ALA A 155 32.52 -2.04 23.92
N GLN A 156 32.75 -0.75 24.21
CA GLN A 156 31.81 0.32 23.84
C GLN A 156 31.73 0.52 22.31
N HIS A 157 32.85 0.43 21.61
CA HIS A 157 32.87 0.51 20.15
C HIS A 157 32.06 -0.62 19.52
N ASP A 158 32.21 -1.84 20.01
CA ASP A 158 31.51 -3.02 19.51
C ASP A 158 30.01 -2.96 19.84
N ALA A 159 29.65 -2.48 21.04
CA ALA A 159 28.26 -2.22 21.39
C ALA A 159 27.61 -1.18 20.45
N LEU A 160 28.33 -0.11 20.08
CA LEU A 160 27.88 0.88 19.10
C LEU A 160 27.75 0.29 17.69
N ALA A 161 28.67 -0.60 17.29
CA ALA A 161 28.57 -1.31 16.02
C ALA A 161 27.31 -2.19 15.96
N GLY A 162 27.04 -2.95 17.04
CA GLY A 162 25.82 -3.73 17.19
C GLY A 162 24.55 -2.88 17.09
N ARG A 163 24.52 -1.72 17.77
CA ARG A 163 23.40 -0.76 17.66
C ARG A 163 23.22 -0.22 16.25
N SER A 164 24.31 0.06 15.54
CA SER A 164 24.28 0.51 14.14
C SER A 164 23.63 -0.51 13.22
N VAL A 165 23.96 -1.80 13.39
CA VAL A 165 23.36 -2.91 12.64
C VAL A 165 21.88 -3.05 12.98
N ALA A 166 21.52 -3.04 14.26
CA ALA A 166 20.14 -3.16 14.71
C ALA A 166 19.26 -2.02 14.17
N LEU A 167 19.75 -0.78 14.19
CA LEU A 167 19.03 0.38 13.66
C LEU A 167 18.79 0.27 12.15
N ARG A 168 19.77 -0.20 11.37
CA ARG A 168 19.59 -0.40 9.92
C ARG A 168 18.57 -1.49 9.62
N ARG A 169 18.58 -2.61 10.38
CA ARG A 169 17.58 -3.68 10.26
C ARG A 169 16.18 -3.16 10.58
N ALA A 170 16.02 -2.49 11.72
CA ALA A 170 14.73 -1.90 12.11
C ALA A 170 14.19 -0.89 11.08
N LEU A 171 15.06 -0.12 10.43
CA LEU A 171 14.68 0.78 9.34
C LEU A 171 14.23 0.00 8.09
N ALA A 172 14.93 -1.09 7.74
CA ALA A 172 14.56 -1.95 6.62
C ALA A 172 13.22 -2.64 6.85
N ASP A 173 13.05 -3.30 8.00
CA ASP A 173 11.81 -4.01 8.37
C ASP A 173 10.61 -3.06 8.35
N TRP A 174 10.77 -1.85 8.90
CA TRP A 174 9.74 -0.82 8.84
C TRP A 174 9.43 -0.40 7.39
N ALA A 175 10.46 -0.18 6.56
CA ALA A 175 10.27 0.24 5.19
C ALA A 175 9.56 -0.83 4.34
N ASP A 176 9.88 -2.11 4.56
CA ASP A 176 9.23 -3.23 3.87
C ASP A 176 7.78 -3.41 4.30
N ALA A 177 7.50 -3.24 5.60
CA ALA A 177 6.14 -3.26 6.13
C ALA A 177 5.31 -2.08 5.60
N GLU A 178 5.87 -0.87 5.58
CA GLU A 178 5.16 0.32 5.12
C GLU A 178 4.94 0.30 3.59
N ALA A 179 5.93 -0.19 2.83
CA ALA A 179 5.79 -0.40 1.38
C ALA A 179 4.68 -1.39 1.02
N ALA A 180 4.38 -2.37 1.89
CA ALA A 180 3.28 -3.30 1.70
C ALA A 180 1.90 -2.66 1.92
N ARG A 181 1.82 -1.62 2.74
CA ARG A 181 0.56 -0.97 3.14
C ARG A 181 0.10 0.08 2.14
N SER A 182 1.03 0.77 1.48
CA SER A 182 0.70 1.99 0.76
C SER A 182 1.60 2.23 -0.45
N PRO A 183 1.02 2.57 -1.62
CA PRO A 183 1.80 2.98 -2.80
C PRO A 183 2.21 4.45 -2.77
N HIS A 184 1.89 5.20 -1.70
CA HIS A 184 2.17 6.63 -1.63
C HIS A 184 3.66 6.92 -1.68
N CYS A 185 4.01 8.00 -2.38
CA CYS A 185 5.39 8.44 -2.48
C CYS A 185 5.85 8.98 -1.12
N PRO A 186 6.93 8.42 -0.53
CA PRO A 186 7.39 8.85 0.80
C PRO A 186 7.99 10.26 0.79
N ARG A 187 8.41 10.76 -0.37
CA ARG A 187 9.04 12.09 -0.52
C ARG A 187 8.02 13.23 -0.45
N CYS A 188 6.94 13.13 -1.23
CA CYS A 188 5.85 14.12 -1.21
C CYS A 188 4.68 13.71 -0.29
N ARG A 189 4.76 12.54 0.34
CA ARG A 189 3.74 11.99 1.25
C ARG A 189 2.34 11.93 0.61
N GLY A 190 2.26 11.55 -0.65
CA GLY A 190 0.98 11.46 -1.36
C GLY A 190 0.56 12.71 -2.12
N SER A 191 1.14 13.88 -1.85
CA SER A 191 0.65 15.14 -2.45
C SER A 191 0.99 15.31 -3.93
N GLY A 192 2.04 14.63 -4.41
CA GLY A 192 2.60 14.85 -5.74
C GLY A 192 3.42 16.13 -5.88
N GLN A 193 3.47 16.99 -4.86
CA GLN A 193 4.14 18.28 -4.90
C GLN A 193 5.11 18.47 -3.73
N LEU A 194 6.22 19.16 -3.96
CA LEU A 194 7.16 19.56 -2.92
C LEU A 194 7.04 21.06 -2.70
N LEU A 195 6.74 21.47 -1.46
CA LEU A 195 6.43 22.87 -1.13
C LEU A 195 7.67 23.76 -0.94
N ARG A 196 8.88 23.20 -0.89
CA ARG A 196 10.12 23.94 -0.64
C ARG A 196 11.21 23.53 -1.63
N PRO A 197 12.09 24.45 -2.06
CA PRO A 197 12.07 25.90 -1.80
C PRO A 197 10.97 26.68 -2.57
N GLN A 198 10.49 26.16 -3.70
CA GLN A 198 9.26 26.62 -4.37
C GLN A 198 8.39 25.40 -4.72
N PRO A 199 7.05 25.54 -4.79
CA PRO A 199 6.16 24.46 -5.22
C PRO A 199 6.55 23.92 -6.60
N HIS A 200 6.92 22.64 -6.65
CA HIS A 200 7.18 21.94 -7.92
C HIS A 200 6.70 20.50 -7.85
N CYS A 201 6.48 19.91 -9.02
CA CYS A 201 6.11 18.49 -9.13
C CYS A 201 7.21 17.63 -8.50
N CYS A 202 6.80 16.66 -7.68
CA CYS A 202 7.74 15.72 -7.10
C CYS A 202 8.33 14.83 -8.20
N ASP A 203 9.63 15.01 -8.44
CA ASP A 203 10.49 14.22 -9.32
C ASP A 203 10.42 12.71 -9.06
N THR A 204 10.34 12.27 -7.80
CA THR A 204 10.32 10.85 -7.43
C THR A 204 9.06 10.12 -7.90
N CYS A 205 7.90 10.79 -7.92
CA CYS A 205 6.64 10.18 -8.39
C CYS A 205 6.12 10.78 -9.70
N GLY A 206 6.82 11.76 -10.27
CA GLY A 206 6.38 12.50 -11.45
C GLY A 206 5.06 13.26 -11.21
N GLY A 207 4.87 13.84 -10.03
CA GLY A 207 3.65 14.61 -9.72
C GLY A 207 2.43 13.79 -9.28
N ARG A 208 2.48 12.46 -9.33
CA ARG A 208 1.29 11.59 -9.12
C ARG A 208 0.94 11.31 -7.66
N GLY A 209 1.81 11.68 -6.71
CA GLY A 209 1.62 11.40 -5.29
C GLY A 209 1.88 9.94 -4.87
N LYS A 210 1.78 9.00 -5.81
CA LYS A 210 2.05 7.57 -5.62
C LYS A 210 3.06 7.05 -6.64
N ILE A 211 3.72 5.95 -6.30
CA ILE A 211 4.52 5.21 -7.28
C ILE A 211 3.56 4.49 -8.20
N SER A 212 3.63 4.77 -9.51
CA SER A 212 2.76 4.12 -10.49
C SER A 212 3.19 2.69 -10.74
N VAL A 213 2.20 1.84 -10.97
CA VAL A 213 2.44 0.50 -11.48
C VAL A 213 2.86 0.61 -12.95
N THR A 214 3.81 -0.24 -13.36
CA THR A 214 4.39 -0.26 -14.70
C THR A 214 4.47 -1.71 -15.18
N ALA A 215 4.69 -1.92 -16.48
CA ALA A 215 4.93 -3.25 -17.04
C ALA A 215 6.06 -3.99 -16.32
N ASP A 216 7.17 -3.32 -16.02
CA ASP A 216 8.31 -3.90 -15.29
C ASP A 216 7.90 -4.41 -13.90
N HIS A 217 7.00 -3.72 -13.19
CA HIS A 217 6.48 -4.21 -11.91
C HIS A 217 5.69 -5.51 -12.07
N PHE A 218 4.88 -5.64 -13.12
CA PHE A 218 4.18 -6.90 -13.40
C PHE A 218 5.17 -8.02 -13.73
N LEU A 219 6.07 -7.78 -14.70
CA LEU A 219 7.03 -8.77 -15.16
C LEU A 219 7.90 -9.31 -14.02
N ARG A 220 8.43 -8.42 -13.17
CA ARG A 220 9.24 -8.84 -12.02
C ARG A 220 8.42 -9.58 -10.97
N SER A 221 7.18 -9.14 -10.70
CA SER A 221 6.32 -9.83 -9.73
C SER A 221 5.92 -11.23 -10.21
N LEU A 222 5.78 -11.44 -11.52
CA LEU A 222 5.56 -12.75 -12.11
C LEU A 222 6.82 -13.63 -12.08
N ALA A 223 7.99 -13.02 -12.31
CA ALA A 223 9.27 -13.73 -12.25
C ALA A 223 9.55 -14.29 -10.85
N ASP A 224 9.13 -13.58 -9.78
CA ASP A 224 9.20 -14.07 -8.40
C ASP A 224 8.35 -15.35 -8.18
N GLU A 225 7.32 -15.57 -9.00
CA GLU A 225 6.47 -16.78 -9.01
C GLU A 225 6.96 -17.83 -10.03
N GLY A 226 8.13 -17.62 -10.66
CA GLY A 226 8.68 -18.50 -11.69
C GLY A 226 8.06 -18.34 -13.08
N ILE A 227 7.22 -17.32 -13.29
CA ILE A 227 6.57 -17.04 -14.57
C ILE A 227 7.40 -16.02 -15.34
N VAL A 228 7.91 -16.41 -16.51
CA VAL A 228 8.73 -15.54 -17.36
C VAL A 228 7.97 -15.16 -18.62
N ILE A 229 7.69 -13.87 -18.76
CA ILE A 229 7.11 -13.25 -19.96
C ILE A 229 8.13 -12.26 -20.48
N THR A 230 8.48 -12.33 -21.76
CA THR A 230 9.45 -11.38 -22.33
C THR A 230 8.80 -9.99 -22.47
N PRO A 231 9.58 -8.89 -22.39
CA PRO A 231 9.04 -7.54 -22.57
C PRO A 231 8.35 -7.33 -23.94
N ASP A 232 8.76 -8.07 -24.97
CA ASP A 232 8.18 -7.98 -26.31
C ASP A 232 6.78 -8.62 -26.35
N VAL A 233 6.67 -9.83 -25.81
CA VAL A 233 5.37 -10.54 -25.68
C VAL A 233 4.43 -9.74 -24.77
N TRP A 234 4.96 -9.20 -23.65
CA TRP A 234 4.18 -8.32 -22.78
C TRP A 234 3.59 -7.17 -23.58
N ARG A 235 4.43 -6.38 -24.27
CA ARG A 235 3.99 -5.19 -25.01
C ARG A 235 2.96 -5.50 -26.09
N ALA A 236 3.06 -6.66 -26.75
CA ALA A 236 2.15 -7.06 -27.81
C ALA A 236 0.79 -7.52 -27.29
N GLU A 237 0.74 -8.31 -26.22
CA GLU A 237 -0.46 -9.08 -25.86
C GLU A 237 -1.18 -8.60 -24.58
N TYR A 238 -0.44 -8.11 -23.58
CA TYR A 238 -1.00 -7.92 -22.23
C TYR A 238 -1.63 -6.54 -21.94
N PRO A 239 -1.12 -5.39 -22.43
CA PRO A 239 -1.66 -4.09 -22.07
C PRO A 239 -3.16 -3.91 -22.34
N PRO A 240 -3.71 -4.29 -23.51
CA PRO A 240 -5.15 -4.18 -23.75
C PRO A 240 -5.94 -4.99 -22.73
N TRP A 241 -5.50 -6.23 -22.50
CA TRP A 241 -6.16 -7.16 -21.59
C TRP A 241 -6.09 -6.75 -20.12
N VAL A 242 -4.94 -6.26 -19.66
CA VAL A 242 -4.77 -5.70 -18.30
C VAL A 242 -5.65 -4.48 -18.11
N ASN A 243 -5.69 -3.58 -19.10
CA ASN A 243 -6.52 -2.37 -19.04
C ASN A 243 -8.00 -2.73 -19.00
N ASP A 244 -8.46 -3.66 -19.85
CA ASP A 244 -9.85 -4.11 -19.88
C ASP A 244 -10.24 -4.81 -18.57
N THR A 245 -9.35 -5.62 -18.01
CA THR A 245 -9.56 -6.27 -16.71
C THR A 245 -9.65 -5.23 -15.59
N LEU A 246 -8.73 -4.26 -15.54
CA LEU A 246 -8.78 -3.16 -14.57
C LEU A 246 -10.07 -2.35 -14.69
N ASN A 247 -10.43 -1.96 -15.91
CA ASN A 247 -11.63 -1.19 -16.19
C ASN A 247 -12.87 -1.96 -15.75
N GLY A 248 -12.94 -3.26 -16.04
CA GLY A 248 -14.02 -4.13 -15.57
C GLY A 248 -14.13 -4.17 -14.04
N LEU A 249 -13.01 -4.31 -13.33
CA LEU A 249 -13.00 -4.31 -11.86
C LEU A 249 -13.44 -2.95 -11.29
N TYR A 250 -12.98 -1.84 -11.86
CA TYR A 250 -13.41 -0.50 -11.46
C TYR A 250 -14.89 -0.25 -11.74
N GLN A 251 -15.41 -0.71 -12.87
CA GLN A 251 -16.83 -0.62 -13.19
C GLN A 251 -17.69 -1.43 -12.21
N GLU A 252 -17.26 -2.62 -11.81
CA GLU A 252 -17.96 -3.42 -10.80
C GLU A 252 -18.00 -2.71 -9.45
N MET A 253 -16.87 -2.15 -8.99
CA MET A 253 -16.84 -1.33 -7.76
C MET A 253 -17.75 -0.10 -7.87
N GLN A 254 -17.74 0.59 -9.00
CA GLN A 254 -18.57 1.76 -9.26
C GLN A 254 -20.06 1.40 -9.17
N ARG A 255 -20.50 0.36 -9.90
CA ARG A 255 -21.88 -0.13 -9.90
C ARG A 255 -22.36 -0.51 -8.50
N ALA A 256 -21.54 -1.24 -7.74
CA ALA A 256 -21.86 -1.60 -6.37
C ALA A 256 -21.96 -0.35 -5.46
N GLY A 257 -21.05 0.60 -5.60
CA GLY A 257 -21.04 1.85 -4.83
C GLY A 257 -22.24 2.76 -5.13
N ASP A 258 -22.66 2.81 -6.40
CA ASP A 258 -23.83 3.56 -6.83
C ASP A 258 -25.12 2.89 -6.37
N ALA A 259 -25.25 1.57 -6.55
CA ALA A 259 -26.37 0.79 -6.03
C ALA A 259 -26.52 0.94 -4.50
N LEU A 260 -25.40 0.93 -3.77
CA LEU A 260 -25.40 1.15 -2.33
C LEU A 260 -25.83 2.56 -1.96
N SER A 261 -25.35 3.57 -2.69
CA SER A 261 -25.74 4.98 -2.47
C SER A 261 -27.24 5.18 -2.70
N ILE A 262 -27.79 4.60 -3.78
CA ILE A 262 -29.22 4.63 -4.07
C ILE A 262 -30.00 3.95 -2.96
N ARG A 263 -29.59 2.74 -2.55
CA ARG A 263 -30.33 1.97 -1.54
C ARG A 263 -30.36 2.67 -0.20
N LEU A 264 -29.24 3.21 0.27
CA LEU A 264 -29.20 3.98 1.52
C LEU A 264 -30.08 5.24 1.45
N THR A 265 -30.21 5.85 0.28
CA THR A 265 -31.11 7.01 0.08
C THR A 265 -32.58 6.59 0.19
N LEU A 266 -32.95 5.43 -0.38
CA LEU A 266 -34.30 4.88 -0.26
C LEU A 266 -34.64 4.51 1.19
N GLU A 267 -33.72 3.85 1.91
CA GLU A 267 -33.93 3.52 3.33
C GLU A 267 -34.12 4.80 4.17
N ARG A 268 -33.40 5.89 3.84
CA ARG A 268 -33.58 7.19 4.52
C ARG A 268 -34.95 7.81 4.26
N GLN A 269 -35.44 7.72 3.02
CA GLN A 269 -36.75 8.25 2.64
C GLN A 269 -37.89 7.44 3.28
N ALA A 270 -37.68 6.15 3.56
CA ALA A 270 -38.67 5.31 4.22
C ALA A 270 -38.83 5.59 5.74
N VAL A 271 -37.92 6.38 6.33
CA VAL A 271 -37.95 6.76 7.76
C VAL A 271 -38.55 8.16 7.97
N ALA A 272 -38.69 8.96 6.90
CA ALA A 272 -39.28 10.30 6.91
C ALA A 272 -40.79 10.25 6.64
#